data_AF-A0A8J7G166-F1
#
_entry.id   AF-A0A8J7G166-F1
#
_cell.length_a   1.000
_cell.length_b   1.000
_cell.length_c   1.000
_cell.angle_alpha   90.00
_cell.angle_beta   90.00
_cell.angle_gamma   90.00
#
_symmetry.space_group_name_H-M   'P 1'
#
loop_
_entity.id
_entity.type
_entity.pdbx_description
1 polymer ?
#
loop_
_entity_poly.entity_id
_entity_poly.type
_entity_poly.pdbx_seq_one_letter_code
_entity_poly.pdbx_strand_id
1 'polypeptide(L)'
;MQDKHKVTLYLPPELHRQLKVRSAVDLQPMSAIAERAIIFYLEHPEVVDEVDDANHGQVHRVYNCPSCSTSLVVREGEMVSLQEQSTVLDDDASVARVQEDCSNPDQHDEGELVPC
;
A
#
# COMPACT_ATOMS: atom_id res chain seq x y z
N MET A 1 34.08 -1.44 25.44
CA MET A 1 34.33 -2.06 24.12
C MET A 1 33.01 -2.68 23.71
N GLN A 2 32.33 -2.13 22.70
CA GLN A 2 31.13 -2.79 22.15
C GLN A 2 31.62 -3.93 21.26
N ASP A 3 31.23 -5.15 21.57
CA ASP A 3 31.57 -6.34 20.78
C ASP A 3 30.88 -6.23 19.41
N LYS A 4 31.65 -5.82 18.40
CA LYS A 4 31.18 -5.69 17.02
C LYS A 4 31.29 -7.04 16.33
N HIS A 5 30.18 -7.53 15.78
CA HIS A 5 30.13 -8.75 14.98
C HIS A 5 30.16 -8.40 13.49
N LYS A 6 31.03 -9.07 12.73
CA LYS A 6 31.09 -8.92 11.28
C LYS A 6 30.02 -9.81 10.64
N VAL A 7 29.12 -9.19 9.88
CA VAL A 7 28.04 -9.88 9.14
C VAL A 7 28.16 -9.57 7.66
N THR A 8 27.73 -10.50 6.81
CA THR A 8 27.66 -10.30 5.35
C THR A 8 26.19 -10.21 4.94
N LEU A 9 25.81 -9.12 4.28
CA LEU A 9 24.45 -8.87 3.78
C LEU A 9 24.45 -8.89 2.25
N TYR A 10 23.42 -9.49 1.67
CA TYR A 10 23.16 -9.40 0.23
C TYR A 10 22.26 -8.20 -0.02
N LEU A 11 22.76 -7.21 -0.75
CA LEU A 11 22.04 -5.99 -1.08
C LEU A 11 21.92 -5.86 -2.61
N PRO A 12 20.78 -5.41 -3.14
CA PRO A 12 20.68 -5.02 -4.55
C PRO A 12 21.75 -3.98 -4.91
N PRO A 13 22.28 -3.99 -6.15
CA PRO A 13 23.37 -3.10 -6.55
C PRO A 13 23.01 -1.62 -6.40
N GLU A 14 21.74 -1.28 -6.64
CA GLU A 14 21.24 0.08 -6.46
C GLU A 14 21.25 0.51 -4.99
N LEU A 15 20.74 -0.33 -4.09
CA LEU A 15 20.73 -0.06 -2.65
C LEU A 15 22.16 0.06 -2.09
N HIS A 16 23.07 -0.82 -2.51
CA HIS A 16 24.48 -0.73 -2.14
C HIS A 16 25.12 0.58 -2.61
N ARG A 17 24.80 1.05 -3.84
CA ARG A 17 25.26 2.34 -4.35
C ARG A 17 24.73 3.50 -3.50
N GLN A 18 23.43 3.51 -3.20
CA GLN A 18 22.81 4.55 -2.37
C GLN A 18 23.45 4.61 -0.97
N LEU A 19 23.64 3.44 -0.34
CA LEU A 19 24.30 3.34 0.98
C LEU A 19 25.73 3.87 0.93
N LYS A 20 26.48 3.55 -0.13
CA LYS A 20 27.85 4.05 -0.33
C LYS A 20 27.88 5.57 -0.48
N VAL A 21 27.00 6.14 -1.30
CA VAL A 21 26.90 7.60 -1.45
C VAL A 21 26.56 8.25 -0.12
N ARG A 22 25.57 7.73 0.60
CA ARG A 22 25.15 8.29 1.90
C ARG A 22 26.25 8.22 2.94
N SER A 23 27.01 7.12 2.99
CA SER A 23 28.18 7.01 3.86
C SER A 23 29.26 8.06 3.58
N ALA A 24 29.46 8.41 2.30
CA ALA A 24 30.42 9.43 1.92
C ALA A 24 29.94 10.84 2.27
N VAL A 25 28.64 11.11 2.10
CA VAL A 25 28.01 12.41 2.43
C VAL A 25 27.98 12.63 3.94
N ASP A 26 27.56 11.63 4.71
CA ASP A 26 27.39 11.72 6.16
C ASP A 26 28.74 11.57 6.92
N LEU A 27 29.84 11.31 6.20
CA LEU A 27 31.17 11.04 6.77
C LEU A 27 31.15 9.92 7.84
N GLN A 28 30.29 8.92 7.63
CA GLN A 28 30.07 7.81 8.55
C GLN A 28 30.31 6.48 7.85
N PRO A 29 30.81 5.45 8.55
CA PRO A 29 30.97 4.13 7.94
C PRO A 29 29.60 3.55 7.57
N MET A 30 29.54 2.80 6.46
CA MET A 30 28.31 2.13 6.00
C MET A 30 27.68 1.26 7.10
N SER A 31 28.49 0.65 7.95
CA SER A 31 28.01 -0.16 9.08
C SER A 31 27.23 0.65 10.12
N ALA A 32 27.58 1.91 10.37
CA ALA A 32 26.84 2.76 11.30
C ALA A 32 25.48 3.20 10.74
N ILE A 33 25.40 3.39 9.41
CA ILE A 33 24.12 3.66 8.75
C ILE A 33 23.25 2.39 8.79
N ALA A 34 23.82 1.23 8.47
CA ALA A 34 23.11 -0.04 8.51
C ALA A 34 22.62 -0.39 9.93
N GLU A 35 23.45 -0.18 10.95
CA GLU A 35 23.08 -0.38 12.36
C GLU A 35 21.87 0.46 12.74
N ARG A 36 21.87 1.77 12.44
CA ARG A 36 20.71 2.64 12.71
C ARG A 36 19.46 2.20 11.97
N ALA A 37 19.58 1.78 10.72
CA ALA A 37 18.45 1.30 9.95
C ALA A 37 17.85 0.01 10.53
N ILE A 38 18.71 -0.92 10.98
CA ILE A 38 18.27 -2.17 11.62
C ILE A 38 17.59 -1.87 12.96
N ILE A 39 18.18 -0.99 13.79
CA ILE A 39 17.57 -0.58 15.07
C ILE A 39 16.20 0.03 14.81
N PHE A 40 16.10 0.98 13.86
CA PHE A 40 14.85 1.63 13.51
C PHE A 40 13.78 0.63 13.05
N TYR A 41 14.15 -0.33 12.20
CA TYR A 41 13.23 -1.37 11.74
C TYR A 41 12.71 -2.23 12.90
N LEU A 42 13.57 -2.58 13.86
CA LEU A 42 13.18 -3.40 15.01
C LEU A 42 12.36 -2.62 16.06
N GLU A 43 12.62 -1.32 16.22
CA GLU A 43 11.89 -0.47 17.16
C GLU A 43 10.53 -0.01 16.60
N HIS A 44 10.40 0.09 15.29
CA HIS A 44 9.22 0.66 14.61
C HIS A 44 8.77 -0.18 13.39
N PRO A 45 8.50 -1.49 13.55
CA PRO A 45 8.09 -2.34 12.44
C PRO A 45 6.80 -1.85 11.78
N GLU A 46 5.84 -1.37 12.57
CA GLU A 46 4.56 -0.86 12.08
C GLU A 46 4.70 0.33 11.13
N VAL A 47 5.69 1.21 11.35
CA VAL A 47 5.91 2.38 10.50
C VAL A 47 6.48 1.96 9.15
N VAL A 48 7.31 0.92 9.13
CA VAL A 48 7.89 0.40 7.90
C VAL A 48 6.84 -0.37 7.10
N ASP A 49 6.07 -1.23 7.77
CA ASP A 49 4.98 -1.98 7.15
C ASP A 49 3.92 -1.03 6.56
N GLU A 50 3.57 0.06 7.25
CA GLU A 50 2.65 1.06 6.72
C GLU A 50 3.16 1.74 5.44
N VAL A 51 4.47 1.92 5.27
CA VAL A 51 5.07 2.50 4.06
C VAL A 51 5.13 1.48 2.93
N ASP A 52 5.41 0.21 3.24
CA ASP A 52 5.40 -0.87 2.25
C ASP A 52 3.95 -1.15 1.76
N ASP A 53 2.98 -1.06 2.67
CA ASP A 53 1.54 -1.16 2.39
C ASP A 53 0.98 0.11 1.74
N ALA A 54 1.59 1.29 1.92
CA ALA A 54 1.17 2.51 1.22
C ALA A 54 1.25 2.37 -0.31
N ASN A 55 2.11 1.46 -0.81
CA ASN A 55 2.17 1.13 -2.23
C ASN A 55 1.01 0.21 -2.69
N HIS A 56 0.27 -0.39 -1.77
CA HIS A 56 -0.84 -1.31 -2.06
C HIS A 56 -2.09 -0.95 -1.23
N GLY A 57 -3.02 -0.19 -1.82
CA GLY A 57 -4.42 -0.18 -1.36
C GLY A 57 -4.84 0.83 -0.29
N GLN A 58 -4.02 1.83 0.05
CA GLN A 58 -4.38 2.84 1.07
C GLN A 58 -5.30 3.98 0.60
N VAL A 59 -6.02 3.81 -0.51
CA VAL A 59 -6.98 4.82 -1.00
C VAL A 59 -8.13 5.08 -0.01
N HIS A 60 -8.35 4.17 0.96
CA HIS A 60 -9.44 4.27 1.94
C HIS A 60 -9.02 3.98 3.39
N ARG A 61 -7.95 4.64 3.89
CA ARG A 61 -7.63 4.58 5.33
C ARG A 61 -8.59 5.46 6.13
N VAL A 62 -9.29 4.85 7.08
CA VAL A 62 -10.23 5.51 7.98
C VAL A 62 -9.53 5.86 9.30
N TYR A 63 -9.54 7.14 9.65
CA TYR A 63 -9.01 7.69 10.90
C TYR A 63 -10.15 8.03 11.84
N ASN A 64 -9.99 7.78 13.14
CA ASN A 64 -10.95 8.24 14.14
C ASN A 64 -10.44 9.54 14.75
N CYS A 65 -11.24 10.62 14.64
CA CYS A 65 -10.89 11.88 15.26
C CYS A 65 -11.02 11.80 16.79
N PRO A 66 -9.96 12.04 17.58
CA PRO A 66 -10.01 11.94 19.04
C PRO A 66 -10.90 13.00 19.70
N SER A 67 -11.21 14.09 19.01
CA SER A 67 -12.02 15.20 19.54
C SER A 67 -13.53 14.99 19.37
N CYS A 68 -13.95 14.23 18.37
CA CYS A 68 -15.37 14.08 18.02
C CYS A 68 -15.78 12.64 17.65
N SER A 69 -14.88 11.66 17.80
CA SER A 69 -15.10 10.23 17.48
C SER A 69 -15.60 9.96 16.06
N THR A 70 -15.39 10.90 15.14
CA THR A 70 -15.84 10.78 13.76
C THR A 70 -14.83 10.00 12.93
N SER A 71 -15.33 9.13 12.06
CA SER A 71 -14.52 8.43 11.07
C SER A 71 -14.22 9.38 9.89
N LEU A 72 -12.94 9.60 9.62
CA LEU A 72 -12.41 10.50 8.59
C LEU A 72 -11.58 9.71 7.58
N VAL A 73 -11.54 10.14 6.33
CA VAL A 73 -10.63 9.61 5.29
C VAL A 73 -9.82 10.75 4.70
N VAL A 74 -8.59 10.47 4.29
CA VAL A 74 -7.77 11.45 3.56
C VAL A 74 -7.97 11.22 2.06
N ARG A 75 -8.55 12.19 1.37
CA ARG A 75 -8.71 12.19 -0.09
C ARG A 75 -8.02 13.44 -0.62
N GLU A 76 -7.11 13.28 -1.58
CA GLU A 76 -6.41 14.41 -2.25
C GLU A 76 -5.70 15.38 -1.28
N GLY A 77 -5.31 14.90 -0.09
CA GLY A 77 -4.63 15.71 0.93
C GLY A 77 -5.57 16.44 1.89
N GLU A 78 -6.88 16.29 1.74
CA GLU A 78 -7.89 16.85 2.65
C GLU A 78 -8.56 15.76 3.50
N MET A 79 -8.84 16.09 4.77
CA MET A 79 -9.60 15.22 5.68
C MET A 79 -11.10 15.37 5.42
N VAL A 80 -11.75 14.31 4.94
CA VAL A 80 -13.18 14.27 4.66
C VAL A 80 -13.87 13.35 5.66
N SER A 81 -14.98 13.80 6.26
CA SER A 81 -15.80 13.00 7.18
C SER A 81 -16.60 11.92 6.43
N LEU A 82 -16.64 10.70 6.98
CA LEU A 82 -17.47 9.60 6.46
C LEU A 82 -18.91 9.61 7.01
N GLN A 83 -19.27 10.54 7.90
CA GLN A 83 -20.58 10.54 8.57
C GLN A 83 -21.78 10.71 7.62
N GLU A 84 -21.58 11.19 6.39
CA GLU A 84 -22.67 11.48 5.44
C GLU A 84 -22.74 10.49 4.27
N GLN A 85 -21.91 9.44 4.23
CA GLN A 85 -22.09 8.36 3.27
C GLN A 85 -23.01 7.28 3.85
N SER A 86 -24.32 7.54 3.80
CA SER A 86 -25.34 6.51 4.02
C SER A 86 -25.17 5.41 2.98
N THR A 87 -24.58 4.28 3.38
CA THR A 87 -24.40 3.06 2.57
C THR A 87 -25.69 2.28 2.33
N VAL A 88 -26.85 2.94 2.37
CA VAL A 88 -28.07 2.33 1.84
C VAL A 88 -28.02 2.56 0.33
N LEU A 89 -27.36 1.65 -0.39
CA LEU A 89 -27.77 1.40 -1.76
C LEU A 89 -29.20 0.87 -1.64
N ASP A 90 -30.16 1.70 -2.03
CA ASP A 90 -31.55 1.29 -2.18
C ASP A 90 -31.55 0.17 -3.23
N ASP A 91 -31.85 -1.05 -2.80
CA ASP A 91 -31.90 -2.28 -3.63
C ASP A 91 -33.10 -2.25 -4.61
N ASP A 92 -33.63 -1.06 -4.92
CA ASP A 92 -34.78 -0.84 -5.81
C ASP A 92 -34.39 -0.04 -7.08
N ALA A 93 -33.12 -0.13 -7.49
CA ALA A 93 -32.78 0.10 -8.88
C ALA A 93 -33.33 -1.06 -9.71
N SER A 94 -34.62 -0.98 -10.06
CA SER A 94 -35.28 -1.89 -10.99
C SER A 94 -34.42 -2.09 -12.23
N VAL A 95 -33.74 -3.24 -12.28
CA VAL A 95 -32.98 -3.67 -13.44
C VAL A 95 -34.03 -3.89 -14.52
N ALA A 96 -34.12 -2.96 -15.47
CA ALA A 96 -34.98 -3.13 -16.63
C ALA A 96 -34.58 -4.47 -17.28
N ARG A 97 -35.46 -5.46 -17.18
CA ARG A 97 -35.29 -6.75 -17.83
C ARG A 97 -35.11 -6.45 -19.32
N VAL A 98 -33.89 -6.61 -19.81
CA VAL A 98 -33.61 -6.62 -21.24
C VAL A 98 -34.45 -7.77 -21.79
N GLN A 99 -35.42 -7.41 -22.62
CA GLN A 99 -36.30 -8.33 -23.30
C GLN A 99 -35.42 -9.17 -24.22
N GLU A 100 -35.28 -10.46 -23.91
CA GLU A 100 -34.73 -11.46 -24.84
C GLU A 100 -35.61 -11.45 -26.08
N ASP A 101 -35.13 -10.79 -27.14
CA ASP A 101 -35.65 -10.96 -28.48
C ASP A 101 -34.78 -12.02 -29.17
N CYS A 102 -35.35 -13.22 -29.30
CA CYS A 102 -34.74 -14.35 -29.97
C CYS A 102 -34.65 -14.06 -31.47
N SER A 103 -33.47 -13.69 -31.97
CA SER A 103 -33.09 -13.84 -33.38
C SER A 103 -31.56 -13.84 -33.54
N ASN A 104 -31.00 -15.04 -33.64
CA ASN A 104 -29.65 -15.37 -34.14
C ASN A 104 -29.42 -14.86 -35.58
N PRO A 105 -28.21 -14.99 -36.18
CA PRO A 105 -26.85 -15.12 -35.60
C PRO A 105 -25.86 -14.12 -36.24
N ASP A 106 -24.76 -13.76 -35.57
CA ASP A 106 -23.47 -13.70 -36.28
C ASP A 106 -22.28 -13.69 -35.33
N GLN A 107 -21.26 -14.41 -35.79
CA GLN A 107 -20.01 -14.80 -35.17
C GLN A 107 -19.23 -13.63 -34.54
N HIS A 108 -18.53 -13.86 -33.43
CA HIS A 108 -17.08 -13.61 -33.27
C HIS A 108 -16.58 -14.21 -31.94
N ASP A 109 -15.77 -15.27 -32.07
CA ASP A 109 -14.69 -15.79 -31.22
C ASP A 109 -14.53 -15.21 -29.79
N GLU A 110 -15.03 -15.95 -28.78
CA GLU A 110 -14.60 -15.77 -27.39
C GLU A 110 -13.56 -16.84 -27.06
N GLY A 111 -12.34 -16.41 -26.75
CA GLY A 111 -11.19 -17.27 -26.49
C GLY A 111 -11.42 -18.24 -25.33
N GLU A 112 -11.08 -19.50 -25.57
CA GLU A 112 -11.24 -20.63 -24.66
C GLU A 112 -10.35 -20.49 -23.41
N LEU A 113 -10.99 -20.43 -22.23
CA LEU A 113 -10.32 -20.52 -20.93
C LEU A 113 -10.04 -21.98 -20.59
N VAL A 114 -8.78 -22.37 -20.59
CA VAL A 114 -8.33 -23.72 -20.25
C VAL A 114 -8.45 -23.95 -18.73
N PRO A 115 -9.13 -25.02 -18.26
CA PRO A 115 -9.21 -25.30 -16.83
C PRO A 115 -7.97 -26.04 -16.31
N CYS A 116 -7.45 -25.50 -15.20
CA CYS A 116 -6.60 -26.05 -14.13
C CYS A 116 -5.43 -26.99 -14.49
#